data_AF-A0A9D4EW16-F1
#
_entry.id   AF-A0A9D4EW16-F1
#
_cell.length_a   1.000
_cell.length_b   1.000
_cell.length_c   1.000
_cell.angle_alpha   90.00
_cell.angle_beta   90.00
_cell.angle_gamma   90.00
#
_symmetry.space_group_name_H-M   'P 1'
#
loop_
_entity.id
_entity.type
_entity.pdbx_description
1 polymer ?
#
loop_
_entity_poly.entity_id
_entity_poly.type
_entity_poly.pdbx_seq_one_letter_code
_entity_poly.pdbx_strand_id
1 'polypeptide(L)'
;MADYLKGKQTEDKSNSISIEKHLEDINAKLSNVLTKSDTSILKNLIKNTLEEVKDKFLGSLIKRLEILEGNLFDQTKEIETLQKLVKTKNNEIDILKQKLDDANLKHAEQLNDLEQYGRRNSIRIAGLPSDSENQPSAAVADEMASLLTKKLGMPIVTTDIDVAHRLGKVCEK
;
A
#
# COMPACT_ATOMS: atom_id res chain seq x y z
N MET A 1 -19.04 100.68 58.61
CA MET A 1 -19.66 99.34 58.49
C MET A 1 -19.47 98.70 57.11
N ALA A 2 -19.51 99.46 56.00
CA ALA A 2 -19.35 98.91 54.64
C ALA A 2 -17.95 98.31 54.34
N ASP A 3 -16.87 98.89 54.89
CA ASP A 3 -15.50 98.40 54.63
C ASP A 3 -15.16 97.10 55.38
N TYR A 4 -15.80 96.85 56.53
CA TYR A 4 -15.62 95.62 57.31
C TYR A 4 -16.28 94.40 56.66
N LEU A 5 -17.39 94.63 55.94
CA LEU A 5 -18.11 93.59 55.17
C LEU A 5 -17.39 93.23 53.86
N LYS A 6 -16.69 94.19 53.23
CA LYS A 6 -15.86 93.95 52.03
C LYS A 6 -14.63 93.09 52.33
N GLY A 7 -13.91 93.37 53.42
CA GLY A 7 -12.72 92.61 53.82
C GLY A 7 -13.01 91.13 54.14
N LYS A 8 -14.13 90.87 54.83
CA LYS A 8 -14.57 89.50 55.16
C LYS A 8 -15.00 88.70 53.91
N GLN A 9 -15.70 89.34 52.96
CA GLN A 9 -16.08 88.72 51.70
C GLN A 9 -14.90 88.42 50.77
N THR A 10 -13.80 89.18 50.86
CA THR A 10 -12.59 88.93 50.08
C THR A 10 -11.70 87.83 50.65
N GLU A 11 -11.61 87.72 51.99
CA GLU A 11 -10.88 86.61 52.65
C GLU A 11 -11.59 85.27 52.46
N ASP A 12 -12.92 85.21 52.60
CA ASP A 12 -13.68 83.97 52.40
C ASP A 12 -13.62 83.48 50.94
N LYS A 13 -13.64 84.40 49.96
CA LYS A 13 -13.43 84.04 48.54
C LYS A 13 -12.01 83.55 48.25
N SER A 14 -11.00 84.17 48.85
CA SER A 14 -9.60 83.74 48.67
C SER A 14 -9.32 82.37 49.29
N ASN A 15 -9.93 82.07 50.45
CA ASN A 15 -9.83 80.74 51.07
C ASN A 15 -10.58 79.67 50.27
N SER A 16 -11.76 79.98 49.73
CA SER A 16 -12.51 79.07 48.85
C SER A 16 -11.71 78.67 47.60
N ILE A 17 -11.06 79.64 46.95
CA ILE A 17 -10.22 79.39 45.76
C ILE A 17 -8.99 78.53 46.12
N SER A 18 -8.39 78.75 47.29
CA SER A 18 -7.25 77.97 47.77
C SER A 18 -7.63 76.51 48.05
N ILE A 19 -8.82 76.28 48.64
CA ILE A 19 -9.34 74.94 48.93
C ILE A 19 -9.70 74.20 47.64
N GLU A 20 -10.34 74.86 46.67
CA GLU A 20 -10.66 74.28 45.36
C GLU A 20 -9.40 73.83 44.63
N LYS A 21 -8.35 74.65 44.65
CA LYS A 21 -7.07 74.32 44.04
C LYS A 21 -6.38 73.13 44.70
N HIS A 22 -6.45 73.03 46.03
CA HIS A 22 -5.96 71.86 46.76
C HIS A 22 -6.78 70.60 46.50
N LEU A 23 -8.10 70.72 46.34
CA LEU A 23 -8.96 69.60 45.96
C LEU A 23 -8.65 69.11 44.55
N GLU A 24 -8.42 70.01 43.58
CA GLU A 24 -7.97 69.63 42.24
C GLU A 24 -6.61 68.92 42.25
N ASP A 25 -5.65 69.41 43.03
CA ASP A 25 -4.33 68.77 43.18
C ASP A 25 -4.44 67.38 43.81
N ILE A 26 -5.30 67.21 44.83
CA ILE A 26 -5.57 65.91 45.47
C ILE A 26 -6.22 64.97 44.46
N ASN A 27 -7.18 65.45 43.67
CA ASN A 27 -7.91 64.64 42.70
C ASN A 27 -6.99 64.23 41.53
N ALA A 28 -6.11 65.13 41.06
CA ALA A 28 -5.11 64.85 40.04
C ALA A 28 -4.04 63.85 40.53
N LYS A 29 -3.64 63.93 41.80
CA LYS A 29 -2.74 62.94 42.43
C LYS A 29 -3.42 61.58 42.58
N LEU A 30 -4.65 61.53 43.07
CA LEU A 30 -5.44 60.29 43.19
C LEU A 30 -5.64 59.62 41.83
N SER A 31 -6.00 60.38 40.80
CA SER A 31 -6.21 59.87 39.45
C SER A 31 -4.91 59.35 38.80
N ASN A 32 -3.77 60.01 39.04
CA ASN A 32 -2.45 59.51 38.58
C ASN A 32 -2.00 58.23 39.30
N VAL A 33 -2.30 58.09 40.60
CA VAL A 33 -1.95 56.90 41.40
C VAL A 33 -2.81 55.70 40.98
N LEU A 34 -4.12 55.90 40.82
CA LEU A 34 -5.05 54.87 40.34
C LEU A 34 -4.68 54.36 38.93
N THR A 35 -4.32 55.24 38.01
CA THR A 35 -4.10 54.85 36.60
C THR A 35 -2.76 54.15 36.35
N LYS A 36 -1.67 54.56 37.01
CA LYS A 36 -0.32 54.03 36.75
C LYS A 36 0.00 52.74 37.52
N SER A 37 -0.49 52.63 38.75
CA SER A 37 -0.30 51.42 39.58
C SER A 37 -1.00 50.23 38.94
N ASP A 38 -2.29 50.38 38.64
CA ASP A 38 -3.15 49.29 38.18
C ASP A 38 -2.78 48.81 36.77
N THR A 39 -2.38 49.71 35.86
CA THR A 39 -1.92 49.31 34.53
C THR A 39 -0.61 48.53 34.55
N SER A 40 0.31 48.83 35.48
CA SER A 40 1.58 48.09 35.60
C SER A 40 1.35 46.66 36.12
N ILE A 41 0.45 46.50 37.09
CA ILE A 41 0.05 45.21 37.66
C ILE A 41 -0.64 44.37 36.58
N LEU A 42 -1.61 44.96 35.87
CA LEU A 42 -2.33 44.27 34.79
C LEU A 42 -1.38 43.80 33.69
N LYS A 43 -0.41 44.64 33.29
CA LYS A 43 0.59 44.31 32.26
C LYS A 43 1.51 43.17 32.68
N ASN A 44 1.92 43.13 33.95
CA ASN A 44 2.72 42.02 34.50
C ASN A 44 1.89 40.73 34.57
N LEU A 45 0.61 40.82 34.96
CA LEU A 45 -0.28 39.67 35.04
C LEU A 45 -0.56 39.06 33.66
N ILE A 46 -0.79 39.90 32.65
CA ILE A 46 -0.92 39.49 31.24
C ILE A 46 0.37 38.85 30.75
N LYS A 47 1.53 39.45 31.05
CA LYS A 47 2.82 38.89 30.63
C LYS A 47 3.06 37.51 31.24
N ASN A 48 2.79 37.34 32.54
CA ASN A 48 2.99 36.07 33.24
C ASN A 48 2.03 35.00 32.72
N THR A 49 0.75 35.32 32.56
CA THR A 49 -0.24 34.39 31.98
C THR A 49 0.11 34.02 30.54
N LEU A 50 0.63 34.96 29.74
CA LEU A 50 1.08 34.68 28.38
C LEU A 50 2.29 33.74 28.35
N GLU A 51 3.28 33.95 29.23
CA GLU A 51 4.43 33.04 29.35
C GLU A 51 3.99 31.64 29.83
N GLU A 52 3.10 31.54 30.82
CA GLU A 52 2.57 30.24 31.26
C GLU A 52 1.84 29.48 30.16
N VAL A 53 1.02 30.17 29.36
CA VAL A 53 0.32 29.57 28.22
C VAL A 53 1.32 29.13 27.15
N LYS A 54 2.31 29.98 26.84
CA LYS A 54 3.37 29.67 25.89
C LYS A 54 4.17 28.44 26.33
N ASP A 55 4.58 28.36 27.58
CA ASP A 55 5.36 27.24 28.11
C ASP A 55 4.56 25.94 28.10
N LYS A 56 3.28 25.99 28.47
CA LYS A 56 2.38 24.82 28.38
C LYS A 56 2.21 24.35 26.95
N PHE A 57 2.00 25.28 26.01
CA PHE A 57 1.79 24.96 24.60
C PHE A 57 3.05 24.39 23.98
N LEU A 58 4.20 25.04 24.17
CA LEU A 58 5.50 24.56 23.70
C LEU A 58 5.86 23.20 24.30
N GLY A 59 5.65 23.02 25.61
CA GLY A 59 5.86 21.73 26.26
C GLY A 59 4.97 20.62 25.70
N SER A 60 3.72 20.94 25.32
CA SER A 60 2.82 19.97 24.67
C SER A 60 3.27 19.61 23.26
N LEU A 61 3.78 20.58 22.49
CA LEU A 61 4.30 20.35 21.15
C LEU A 61 5.56 19.50 21.16
N ILE A 62 6.48 19.76 22.09
CA ILE A 62 7.72 18.98 22.26
C ILE A 62 7.39 17.52 22.54
N LYS A 63 6.50 17.24 23.51
CA LYS A 63 6.07 15.87 23.82
C LYS A 63 5.45 15.16 22.61
N ARG A 64 4.68 15.89 21.82
CA ARG A 64 4.04 15.32 20.62
C ARG A 64 5.06 15.04 19.51
N LEU A 65 6.07 15.90 19.37
CA LEU A 65 7.19 15.67 18.45
C LEU A 65 7.99 14.43 18.85
N GLU A 66 8.34 14.28 20.13
CA GLU A 66 9.06 13.10 20.65
C GLU A 66 8.31 11.79 20.34
N ILE A 67 6.98 11.78 20.54
CA ILE A 67 6.16 10.60 20.21
C ILE A 67 6.16 10.33 18.70
N LEU A 68 6.02 11.36 17.87
CA LEU A 68 6.01 11.21 16.42
C LEU A 68 7.37 10.73 15.88
N GLU A 69 8.47 11.24 16.42
CA GLU A 69 9.83 10.80 16.08
C GLU A 69 10.05 9.33 16.45
N GLY A 70 9.60 8.90 17.64
CA GLY A 70 9.64 7.51 18.05
C GLY A 70 8.85 6.59 17.10
N ASN A 71 7.60 6.97 16.80
CA ASN A 71 6.76 6.20 15.88
C ASN A 71 7.37 6.13 14.48
N LEU A 72 7.93 7.24 13.99
CA LEU A 72 8.56 7.30 12.67
C LEU A 72 9.80 6.39 12.62
N PHE A 73 10.59 6.36 13.69
CA PHE A 73 11.72 5.46 13.82
C PHE A 73 11.29 3.98 13.77
N ASP A 74 10.28 3.61 14.55
CA ASP A 74 9.78 2.23 14.60
C ASP A 74 9.20 1.80 13.25
N GLN A 75 8.41 2.67 12.60
CA GLN A 75 7.88 2.42 11.25
C GLN A 75 8.98 2.28 10.20
N THR A 76 10.04 3.09 10.29
CA THR A 76 11.18 3.00 9.37
C THR A 76 11.88 1.65 9.50
N LYS A 77 12.09 1.20 10.75
CA LYS A 77 12.67 -0.12 11.04
C LYS A 77 11.80 -1.26 10.54
N GLU A 78 10.47 -1.16 10.71
CA GLU A 78 9.54 -2.15 10.19
C GLU A 78 9.61 -2.22 8.65
N ILE A 79 9.61 -1.08 7.96
CA ILE A 79 9.77 -1.02 6.50
C ILE A 79 11.06 -1.71 6.05
N GLU A 80 12.20 -1.47 6.71
CA GLU A 80 13.46 -2.11 6.36
C GLU A 80 13.41 -3.64 6.51
N THR A 81 12.76 -4.13 7.57
CA THR A 81 12.60 -5.58 7.79
C THR A 81 11.69 -6.22 6.76
N LEU A 82 10.58 -5.58 6.42
CA LEU A 82 9.66 -6.03 5.38
C LEU A 82 10.33 -6.03 4.00
N GLN A 83 11.12 -5.00 3.66
CA GLN A 83 11.87 -4.95 2.41
C GLN A 83 12.85 -6.12 2.28
N LYS A 84 13.57 -6.47 3.36
CA LYS A 84 14.45 -7.65 3.37
C LYS A 84 13.65 -8.94 3.16
N LEU A 85 12.51 -9.08 3.83
CA LEU A 85 11.67 -10.27 3.70
C LEU A 85 11.13 -10.43 2.27
N VAL A 86 10.63 -9.34 1.67
CA VAL A 86 10.15 -9.33 0.28
C VAL A 86 11.26 -9.74 -0.68
N LYS A 87 12.47 -9.20 -0.51
CA LYS A 87 13.62 -9.58 -1.34
C LYS A 87 13.94 -11.07 -1.23
N THR A 88 13.97 -11.61 -0.01
CA THR A 88 14.22 -13.05 0.20
C THR A 88 13.13 -13.90 -0.44
N LYS A 89 11.86 -13.54 -0.28
CA LYS A 89 10.73 -14.28 -0.85
C LYS A 89 10.72 -14.24 -2.38
N ASN A 90 11.06 -13.10 -2.99
CA ASN A 90 11.20 -13.01 -4.44
C ASN A 90 12.30 -13.93 -4.96
N ASN A 91 13.46 -13.97 -4.28
CA ASN A 91 14.53 -14.89 -4.65
C ASN A 91 14.09 -16.37 -4.54
N GLU A 92 13.35 -16.74 -3.50
CA GLU A 92 12.78 -18.10 -3.37
C GLU A 92 11.81 -18.43 -4.51
N ILE A 93 10.95 -17.47 -4.88
CA ILE A 93 10.01 -17.63 -6.00
C ILE A 93 10.76 -17.87 -7.31
N ASP A 94 11.81 -17.10 -7.59
CA ASP A 94 12.58 -17.24 -8.82
C ASP A 94 13.28 -18.60 -8.90
N ILE A 95 13.86 -19.06 -7.79
CA ILE A 95 14.47 -20.40 -7.69
C ILE A 95 13.43 -21.50 -7.93
N LEU A 96 12.23 -21.38 -7.35
CA LEU A 96 11.17 -22.36 -7.51
C LEU A 96 10.63 -22.40 -8.94
N LYS A 97 10.47 -21.23 -9.59
CA LYS A 97 10.09 -21.15 -11.00
C LYS A 97 11.11 -21.87 -11.89
N GLN A 98 12.40 -21.59 -11.69
CA GLN A 98 13.44 -22.25 -12.45
C GLN A 98 13.41 -23.78 -12.28
N LYS A 99 13.25 -24.27 -11.04
CA LYS A 99 13.13 -25.72 -10.77
C LYS A 99 11.90 -26.34 -11.43
N LEU A 100 10.79 -25.60 -11.47
CA LEU A 100 9.56 -26.05 -12.11
C LEU A 100 9.74 -26.15 -13.63
N ASP A 101 10.36 -25.15 -14.24
CA ASP A 101 10.65 -25.16 -15.67
C ASP A 101 11.59 -26.31 -16.05
N ASP A 102 12.65 -26.54 -15.27
CA ASP A 102 13.58 -27.66 -15.45
C ASP A 102 12.86 -29.02 -15.31
N ALA A 103 11.96 -29.14 -14.34
CA ALA A 103 11.17 -30.37 -14.14
C ALA A 103 10.22 -30.61 -15.31
N ASN A 104 9.53 -29.57 -15.78
CA ASN A 104 8.62 -29.65 -16.92
C ASN A 104 9.36 -30.08 -18.19
N LEU A 105 10.55 -29.53 -18.44
CA LEU A 105 11.37 -29.92 -19.58
C LEU A 105 11.75 -31.40 -19.52
N LYS A 106 12.25 -31.86 -18.37
CA LYS A 106 12.59 -33.28 -18.16
C LYS A 106 11.39 -34.20 -18.35
N HIS A 107 10.23 -33.80 -17.84
CA HIS A 107 9.00 -34.58 -17.98
C HIS A 107 8.56 -34.66 -19.45
N ALA A 108 8.69 -33.56 -20.21
CA ALA A 108 8.39 -33.54 -21.63
C ALA A 108 9.31 -34.48 -22.43
N GLU A 109 10.62 -34.47 -22.12
CA GLU A 109 11.59 -35.39 -22.73
C GLU A 109 11.24 -36.85 -22.41
N GLN A 110 10.98 -37.16 -21.14
CA GLN A 110 10.58 -38.52 -20.72
C GLN A 110 9.28 -38.99 -21.38
N LEU A 111 8.28 -38.11 -21.50
CA LEU A 111 7.03 -38.44 -22.17
C LEU A 111 7.24 -38.72 -23.66
N ASN A 112 8.04 -37.89 -24.33
CA ASN A 112 8.38 -38.10 -25.73
C ASN A 112 9.14 -39.42 -25.93
N ASP A 113 10.10 -39.75 -25.06
CA ASP A 113 10.81 -41.02 -25.14
C ASP A 113 9.86 -42.20 -24.95
N LEU A 114 8.98 -42.15 -23.95
CA LEU A 114 7.99 -43.19 -23.70
C LEU A 114 6.99 -43.34 -24.87
N GLU A 115 6.56 -42.22 -25.46
CA GLU A 115 5.69 -42.21 -26.64
C GLU A 115 6.38 -42.85 -27.85
N GLN A 116 7.66 -42.54 -28.07
CA GLN A 116 8.48 -43.13 -29.13
C GLN A 116 8.68 -44.64 -28.90
N TYR A 117 9.00 -45.05 -27.67
CA TYR A 117 9.10 -46.47 -27.31
C TYR A 117 7.77 -47.20 -27.57
N GLY A 118 6.64 -46.60 -27.21
CA GLY A 118 5.31 -47.17 -27.46
C GLY A 118 4.98 -47.31 -28.95
N ARG A 119 5.53 -46.45 -29.82
CA ARG A 119 5.29 -46.47 -31.27
C ARG A 119 6.31 -47.26 -32.08
N ARG A 120 7.34 -47.82 -31.43
CA ARG A 120 8.47 -48.47 -32.12
C ARG A 120 8.02 -49.60 -33.07
N ASN A 121 6.95 -50.32 -32.72
CA ASN A 121 6.38 -51.40 -33.51
C ASN A 121 5.01 -51.02 -34.11
N SER A 122 4.75 -49.74 -34.32
CA SER A 122 3.47 -49.25 -34.85
C SER A 122 3.70 -48.38 -36.07
N ILE A 123 2.92 -48.61 -37.12
CA ILE A 123 2.97 -47.83 -38.36
C ILE A 123 1.59 -47.22 -38.58
N ARG A 124 1.54 -45.92 -38.88
CA ARG A 124 0.31 -45.25 -39.31
C ARG A 124 0.27 -45.21 -40.83
N ILE A 125 -0.77 -45.81 -41.41
CA ILE A 125 -1.03 -45.80 -42.85
C ILE A 125 -2.22 -44.86 -43.11
N ALA A 126 -2.04 -43.88 -43.98
CA ALA A 126 -3.06 -42.91 -44.35
C ALA A 126 -3.51 -43.10 -45.80
N GLY A 127 -4.70 -42.59 -46.14
CA GLY A 127 -5.23 -42.64 -47.51
C GLY A 127 -5.87 -43.97 -47.93
N LEU A 128 -6.14 -44.85 -46.96
CA LEU A 128 -6.90 -46.07 -47.20
C LEU A 128 -8.39 -45.77 -47.23
N PRO A 129 -9.11 -46.17 -48.30
CA PRO A 129 -10.57 -46.07 -48.32
C PRO A 129 -11.15 -46.88 -47.15
N SER A 130 -12.27 -46.41 -46.61
CA SER A 130 -12.97 -47.05 -45.50
C SER A 130 -14.45 -47.08 -45.83
N ASP A 131 -15.07 -48.25 -45.68
CA ASP A 131 -16.51 -48.41 -45.92
C ASP A 131 -17.35 -48.12 -44.66
N SER A 132 -16.74 -48.14 -43.45
CA SER A 132 -17.41 -47.78 -42.18
C SER A 132 -16.44 -47.39 -41.06
N GLU A 133 -16.92 -46.63 -40.06
CA GLU A 133 -16.14 -46.19 -38.88
C GLU A 133 -15.76 -47.34 -37.93
N ASN A 134 -16.65 -48.31 -37.77
CA ASN A 134 -16.53 -49.38 -36.77
C ASN A 134 -16.16 -50.72 -37.42
N GLN A 135 -15.17 -50.72 -38.31
CA GLN A 135 -14.62 -51.97 -38.82
C GLN A 135 -13.93 -52.75 -37.69
N PRO A 136 -14.22 -54.06 -37.54
CA PRO A 136 -13.51 -54.91 -36.59
C PRO A 136 -12.00 -54.92 -36.88
N SER A 137 -11.18 -54.98 -35.81
CA SER A 137 -9.71 -55.01 -35.91
C SER A 137 -9.20 -56.07 -36.91
N ALA A 138 -9.79 -57.26 -36.90
CA ALA A 138 -9.43 -58.34 -37.82
C ALA A 138 -9.62 -57.97 -39.31
N ALA A 139 -10.74 -57.31 -39.66
CA ALA A 139 -11.01 -56.90 -41.03
C ALA A 139 -10.02 -55.82 -41.50
N VAL A 140 -9.64 -54.90 -40.60
CA VAL A 140 -8.62 -53.88 -40.90
C VAL A 140 -7.25 -54.54 -41.10
N ALA A 141 -6.89 -55.55 -40.30
CA ALA A 141 -5.64 -56.28 -40.45
C ALA A 141 -5.58 -57.03 -41.80
N ASP A 142 -6.67 -57.69 -42.22
CA ASP A 142 -6.76 -58.38 -43.52
C ASP A 142 -6.58 -57.40 -44.69
N GLU A 143 -7.21 -56.23 -44.61
CA GLU A 143 -7.08 -55.17 -45.61
C GLU A 143 -5.64 -54.64 -45.67
N MET A 144 -5.00 -54.44 -44.51
CA MET A 144 -3.60 -53.99 -44.44
C MET A 144 -2.64 -55.02 -45.04
N ALA A 145 -2.76 -56.30 -44.67
CA ALA A 145 -1.92 -57.37 -45.19
C ALA A 145 -2.04 -57.44 -46.72
N SER A 146 -3.28 -57.45 -47.23
CA SER A 146 -3.57 -57.44 -48.66
C SER A 146 -2.96 -56.23 -49.39
N LEU A 147 -3.07 -55.04 -48.79
CA LEU A 147 -2.49 -53.82 -49.35
C LEU A 147 -0.97 -53.90 -49.44
N LEU A 148 -0.30 -54.26 -48.34
CA LEU A 148 1.15 -54.28 -48.25
C LEU A 148 1.74 -55.34 -49.19
N THR A 149 1.12 -56.51 -49.29
CA THR A 149 1.53 -57.53 -50.28
C THR A 149 1.33 -57.04 -51.71
N LYS A 150 0.18 -56.44 -52.03
CA LYS A 150 -0.12 -55.98 -53.40
C LYS A 150 0.71 -54.78 -53.84
N LYS A 151 0.96 -53.82 -52.94
CA LYS A 151 1.61 -52.54 -53.26
C LYS A 151 3.13 -52.57 -53.05
N LEU A 152 3.59 -53.25 -52.02
CA LEU A 152 5.01 -53.27 -51.63
C LEU A 152 5.68 -54.62 -51.89
N GLY A 153 4.93 -55.65 -52.29
CA GLY A 153 5.47 -57.00 -52.48
C GLY A 153 5.93 -57.66 -51.18
N MET A 154 5.46 -57.16 -50.02
CA MET A 154 5.83 -57.69 -48.71
C MET A 154 4.90 -58.84 -48.32
N PRO A 155 5.41 -60.06 -48.08
CA PRO A 155 4.60 -61.21 -47.69
C PRO A 155 4.23 -61.11 -46.20
N ILE A 156 3.32 -60.19 -45.87
CA ILE A 156 2.80 -60.00 -44.52
C ILE A 156 1.51 -60.80 -44.38
N VAL A 157 1.41 -61.59 -43.32
CA VAL A 157 0.17 -62.30 -42.94
C VAL A 157 -0.48 -61.60 -41.75
N THR A 158 -1.77 -61.84 -41.53
CA THR A 158 -2.50 -61.17 -40.44
C THR A 158 -2.02 -61.55 -39.05
N THR A 159 -1.37 -62.70 -38.89
CA THR A 159 -0.70 -63.09 -37.64
C THR A 159 0.54 -62.27 -37.33
N ASP A 160 1.09 -61.55 -38.31
CA ASP A 160 2.22 -60.63 -38.10
C ASP A 160 1.76 -59.27 -37.53
N ILE A 161 0.44 -59.04 -37.43
CA ILE A 161 -0.17 -57.79 -36.98
C ILE A 161 -0.86 -58.03 -35.63
N ASP A 162 -0.27 -57.49 -34.55
CA ASP A 162 -0.83 -57.64 -33.21
C ASP A 162 -2.19 -56.91 -33.06
N VAL A 163 -2.26 -55.65 -33.53
CA VAL A 163 -3.45 -54.80 -33.41
C VAL A 163 -3.56 -53.90 -34.64
N ALA A 164 -4.75 -53.86 -35.26
CA ALA A 164 -5.07 -52.91 -36.31
C ALA A 164 -6.38 -52.17 -35.97
N HIS A 165 -6.36 -50.84 -36.07
CA HIS A 165 -7.56 -50.03 -35.89
C HIS A 165 -7.45 -48.73 -36.66
N ARG A 166 -8.60 -48.17 -37.06
CA ARG A 166 -8.67 -46.87 -37.70
C ARG A 166 -8.50 -45.78 -36.62
N LEU A 167 -7.81 -44.69 -36.97
CA LEU A 167 -7.53 -43.57 -36.07
C LEU A 167 -8.25 -42.31 -36.57
N GLY A 168 -8.94 -41.61 -35.66
CA GLY A 168 -9.65 -40.36 -35.95
C GLY A 168 -11.16 -40.54 -36.19
N LYS A 169 -11.91 -39.43 -36.17
CA LYS A 169 -13.34 -39.39 -36.56
C LYS A 169 -13.44 -39.32 -38.08
N VAL A 170 -14.39 -40.01 -38.70
CA VAL A 170 -14.61 -39.87 -40.14
C VAL A 170 -15.08 -38.44 -40.42
N CYS A 171 -14.36 -37.77 -41.32
CA CYS A 171 -14.89 -36.56 -41.93
C CYS A 171 -15.98 -37.00 -42.92
N GLU A 172 -17.24 -36.74 -42.58
CA GLU A 172 -18.33 -36.79 -43.56
C GLU A 172 -17.93 -35.88 -44.73
N LYS A 173 -17.91 -36.45 -45.94
CA LYS A 173 -17.64 -35.72 -47.18
C LYS A 173 -18.91 -35.11 -47.73
#